data_AF-A0A370N799-F1
#
_entry.id   AF-A0A370N799-F1
#
_cell.length_a   1.000
_cell.length_b   1.000
_cell.length_c   1.000
_cell.angle_alpha   90.00
_cell.angle_beta   90.00
_cell.angle_gamma   90.00
#
_symmetry.space_group_name_H-M   'P 1'
#
loop_
_entity.id
_entity.type
_entity.pdbx_description
1 polymer ?
#
loop_
_entity_poly.entity_id
_entity_poly.type
_entity_poly.pdbx_seq_one_letter_code
_entity_poly.pdbx_strand_id
1 'polypeptide(L)'
;MESGDKDEPLETRLVRVRGDVQGIGYREACVRRAHSLGVTGWVRNRMDGSVEAILQGSPEQLANMCAWLSEGMSAALVEELEVTEVPPPFLRFDIFERLPTL
;
A
#
# COMPACT_ATOMS: atom_id res chain seq x y z
N MET A 1 -14.94 -25.13 -1.43
CA MET A 1 -15.15 -23.86 -2.15
C MET A 1 -13.82 -23.49 -2.77
N GLU A 2 -13.59 -23.99 -3.98
CA GLU A 2 -12.48 -23.55 -4.83
C GLU A 2 -13.09 -22.50 -5.78
N SER A 3 -12.69 -21.24 -5.64
CA SER A 3 -13.19 -20.16 -6.50
C SER A 3 -12.17 -19.03 -6.55
N GLY A 4 -11.56 -18.84 -7.72
CA GLY A 4 -10.78 -17.68 -8.16
C GLY A 4 -9.37 -17.57 -7.55
N ASP A 5 -8.28 -17.33 -8.26
CA ASP A 5 -8.09 -16.93 -9.64
C ASP A 5 -6.62 -17.23 -10.01
N LYS A 6 -6.36 -17.88 -11.15
CA LYS A 6 -4.99 -18.22 -11.62
C LYS A 6 -4.52 -17.34 -12.78
N ASP A 7 -5.28 -16.33 -13.19
CA ASP A 7 -4.98 -15.47 -14.33
C ASP A 7 -5.25 -13.96 -14.09
N GLU A 8 -5.58 -13.56 -12.86
CA GLU A 8 -5.77 -12.14 -12.53
C GLU A 8 -4.39 -11.47 -12.58
N PRO A 9 -4.24 -10.39 -13.38
CA PRO A 9 -2.95 -9.76 -13.59
C PRO A 9 -2.43 -9.24 -12.26
N LEU A 10 -1.35 -9.85 -11.77
CA LEU A 10 -0.70 -9.38 -10.56
C LEU A 10 0.20 -8.19 -10.90
N GLU A 11 -0.13 -7.05 -10.32
CA GLU A 11 0.65 -5.82 -10.41
C GLU A 11 1.41 -5.56 -9.12
N THR A 12 2.49 -4.79 -9.21
CA THR A 12 3.20 -4.26 -8.05
C THR A 12 3.36 -2.75 -8.23
N ARG A 13 3.02 -1.98 -7.21
CA ARG A 13 3.14 -0.51 -7.21
C ARG A 13 3.93 -0.04 -6.00
N LEU A 14 4.90 0.81 -6.24
CA LEU A 14 5.57 1.59 -5.21
C LEU A 14 4.79 2.89 -5.02
N VAL A 15 4.37 3.14 -3.79
CA VAL A 15 3.60 4.32 -3.41
C VAL A 15 4.36 5.12 -2.38
N ARG A 16 4.40 6.43 -2.57
CA ARG A 16 4.94 7.36 -1.58
C ARG A 16 3.90 8.42 -1.24
N VAL A 17 3.62 8.54 0.04
CA VAL A 17 2.63 9.45 0.62
C VAL A 17 3.36 10.54 1.39
N ARG A 18 3.06 11.80 1.12
CA ARG A 18 3.58 12.96 1.86
C ARG A 18 2.46 13.78 2.48
N GLY A 19 2.81 14.51 3.54
CA GLY A 19 1.90 15.30 4.36
C GLY A 19 1.99 14.90 5.84
N ASP A 20 0.94 15.18 6.61
CA ASP A 20 0.85 14.81 8.03
C ASP A 20 0.41 13.35 8.17
N VAL A 21 1.34 12.43 7.86
CA VAL A 21 1.07 10.98 7.76
C VAL A 21 1.86 10.11 8.75
N GLN A 22 2.68 10.71 9.61
CA GLN A 22 3.44 10.00 10.65
C GLN A 22 2.93 10.31 12.07
N GLY A 23 3.21 9.43 13.03
CA GLY A 23 2.80 9.62 14.43
C GLY A 23 1.31 9.38 14.72
N ILE A 24 0.49 9.17 13.69
CA ILE A 24 -0.97 9.06 13.78
C ILE A 24 -1.53 7.63 13.58
N GLY A 25 -0.67 6.61 13.56
CA GLY A 25 -1.10 5.22 13.30
C GLY A 25 -1.43 4.91 11.83
N TYR A 26 -0.94 5.72 10.89
CA TYR A 26 -1.17 5.56 9.45
C TYR A 26 -0.75 4.18 8.94
N ARG A 27 0.41 3.67 9.37
CA ARG A 27 0.91 2.35 8.98
C ARG A 27 -0.02 1.23 9.44
N GLU A 28 -0.51 1.29 10.67
CA GLU A 28 -1.42 0.29 11.24
C GLU A 28 -2.76 0.26 10.49
N ALA A 29 -3.28 1.43 10.11
CA ALA A 29 -4.47 1.52 9.28
C ALA A 29 -4.23 0.99 7.85
N CYS A 30 -3.06 1.30 7.27
CA CYS A 30 -2.65 0.81 5.96
C CYS A 30 -2.61 -0.73 5.93
N VAL A 31 -2.02 -1.38 6.93
CA VAL A 31 -2.01 -2.85 7.04
C VAL A 31 -3.45 -3.41 7.12
N ARG A 32 -4.30 -2.83 7.96
CA ARG A 32 -5.70 -3.27 8.08
C ARG A 32 -6.48 -3.13 6.78
N ARG A 33 -6.29 -2.02 6.06
CA ARG A 33 -6.93 -1.79 4.77
C ARG A 33 -6.44 -2.77 3.72
N ALA A 34 -5.12 -2.96 3.62
CA ALA A 34 -4.52 -3.90 2.69
C ALA A 34 -5.07 -5.32 2.91
N HIS A 35 -5.16 -5.78 4.16
CA HIS A 35 -5.77 -7.08 4.49
C HIS A 35 -7.25 -7.15 4.07
N SER A 36 -8.03 -6.09 4.29
CA SER A 36 -9.45 -6.07 3.88
C SER A 36 -9.66 -6.12 2.36
N LEU A 37 -8.67 -5.64 1.59
CA LEU A 37 -8.69 -5.62 0.12
C LEU A 37 -7.99 -6.85 -0.49
N GLY A 38 -7.30 -7.66 0.30
CA GLY A 38 -6.47 -8.76 -0.19
C GLY A 38 -5.17 -8.32 -0.86
N VAL A 39 -4.68 -7.12 -0.55
CA VAL A 39 -3.39 -6.57 -1.04
C VAL A 39 -2.26 -7.06 -0.15
N THR A 40 -1.14 -7.47 -0.75
CA THR A 40 0.10 -7.87 -0.08
C THR A 40 1.23 -6.87 -0.32
N GLY A 41 2.34 -6.97 0.42
CA GLY A 41 3.46 -6.03 0.32
C GLY A 41 3.88 -5.48 1.67
N TRP A 42 4.23 -4.20 1.73
CA TRP A 42 4.67 -3.58 2.98
C TRP A 42 4.43 -2.08 3.05
N VAL A 43 4.46 -1.53 4.27
CA VAL A 43 4.43 -0.09 4.55
C VAL A 43 5.52 0.30 5.54
N ARG A 44 6.13 1.48 5.33
CA ARG A 44 7.27 1.98 6.11
C ARG A 44 7.25 3.51 6.22
N ASN A 45 7.62 4.04 7.39
CA ASN A 45 7.92 5.47 7.53
C ASN A 45 9.34 5.75 7.05
N ARG A 46 9.51 6.89 6.38
CA ARG A 46 10.81 7.42 5.95
C ARG A 46 11.26 8.53 6.90
N MET A 47 12.57 8.69 7.07
CA MET A 47 13.17 9.78 7.87
C MET A 47 12.84 11.19 7.37
N ASP A 48 12.46 11.32 6.11
CA ASP A 48 12.04 12.60 5.50
C ASP A 48 10.58 12.99 5.80
N GLY A 49 9.88 12.22 6.65
CA GLY A 49 8.48 12.46 7.00
C GLY A 49 7.46 11.77 6.10
N SER A 50 7.88 11.19 4.96
CA SER A 50 6.97 10.45 4.07
C SER A 50 6.66 9.04 4.57
N VAL A 51 5.59 8.45 4.04
CA VAL A 51 5.29 7.02 4.16
C VAL A 51 5.49 6.37 2.79
N GLU A 52 6.22 5.27 2.76
CA GLU A 52 6.49 4.50 1.56
C GLU A 52 5.82 3.13 1.70
N ALA A 53 5.21 2.63 0.62
CA ALA A 53 4.56 1.34 0.59
C ALA A 53 4.81 0.63 -0.73
N ILE A 54 5.02 -0.69 -0.68
CA ILE A 54 4.89 -1.57 -1.84
C ILE A 54 3.54 -2.27 -1.71
N LEU A 55 2.74 -2.18 -2.78
CA LEU A 55 1.44 -2.79 -2.88
C LEU A 55 1.49 -3.83 -4.01
N GLN A 56 1.02 -5.04 -3.74
CA GLN A 56 0.92 -6.12 -4.70
C GLN A 56 -0.47 -6.74 -4.65
N GLY A 57 -1.07 -6.92 -5.82
CA GLY A 57 -2.46 -7.37 -5.95
C GLY A 57 -2.95 -7.17 -7.37
N SER A 58 -4.24 -7.39 -7.60
CA SER A 58 -4.88 -7.12 -8.88
C SER A 58 -5.09 -5.62 -9.11
N PRO A 59 -5.30 -5.18 -10.36
CA PRO A 59 -5.40 -3.75 -10.67
C PRO A 59 -6.55 -3.07 -9.92
N GLU A 60 -7.65 -3.79 -9.68
CA GLU A 60 -8.79 -3.32 -8.90
C GLU A 60 -8.44 -3.17 -7.42
N GLN A 61 -7.79 -4.17 -6.82
CA GLN A 61 -7.34 -4.10 -5.42
C GLN A 61 -6.38 -2.92 -5.21
N LEU A 62 -5.44 -2.74 -6.15
CA LEU A 62 -4.47 -1.65 -6.10
C LEU A 62 -5.11 -0.28 -6.31
N ALA A 63 -6.08 -0.16 -7.23
CA ALA A 63 -6.83 1.08 -7.41
C ALA A 63 -7.59 1.48 -6.14
N ASN A 64 -8.29 0.52 -5.51
CA ASN A 64 -9.01 0.74 -4.26
C ASN A 64 -8.07 1.11 -3.10
N MET A 65 -6.87 0.52 -3.06
CA MET A 65 -5.86 0.84 -2.06
C MET A 65 -5.27 2.23 -2.28
N CYS A 66 -4.94 2.61 -3.53
CA CYS A 66 -4.43 3.94 -3.86
C CYS A 66 -5.46 5.04 -3.59
N ALA A 67 -6.74 4.81 -3.90
CA ALA A 67 -7.82 5.74 -3.56
C ALA A 67 -7.88 5.98 -2.05
N TRP A 68 -7.85 4.91 -1.25
CA TRP A 68 -7.82 5.01 0.21
C TRP A 68 -6.56 5.72 0.74
N LEU A 69 -5.39 5.47 0.14
CA LEU A 69 -4.15 6.17 0.50
C LEU A 69 -4.18 7.66 0.13
N SER A 70 -4.96 8.07 -0.86
CA SER A 70 -5.14 9.48 -1.24
C SER A 70 -6.15 10.19 -0.34
N GLU A 71 -7.24 9.52 0.02
CA GLU A 71 -8.29 10.09 0.88
C GLU A 71 -7.88 10.07 2.36
N GLY A 72 -6.98 9.14 2.72
CA GLY A 72 -6.40 9.01 4.04
C GLY A 72 -7.34 8.44 5.09
N MET A 73 -6.84 8.42 6.33
CA MET A 73 -7.67 8.34 7.53
C MET A 73 -8.20 9.74 7.83
N SER A 74 -9.33 9.89 8.51
CA SER A 74 -9.85 11.19 8.97
C SER A 74 -8.85 12.04 9.78
N ALA A 75 -7.77 11.43 10.29
CA ALA A 75 -6.70 12.07 11.05
C ALA A 75 -5.40 12.28 10.24
N ALA A 76 -5.34 11.86 8.98
CA ALA A 76 -4.19 12.03 8.09
C ALA A 76 -4.48 13.13 7.06
N LEU A 77 -3.53 14.03 6.86
CA LEU A 77 -3.59 14.99 5.76
C LEU A 77 -2.58 14.55 4.69
N VAL A 78 -3.09 14.00 3.59
CA VAL A 78 -2.28 13.59 2.44
C VAL A 78 -2.19 14.76 1.48
N GLU A 79 -1.00 15.31 1.32
CA GLU A 79 -0.73 16.43 0.41
C GLU A 79 -0.35 15.92 -0.98
N GLU A 80 0.38 14.81 -1.04
CA GLU A 80 0.92 14.25 -2.27
C GLU A 80 0.94 12.72 -2.20
N LEU A 81 0.49 12.09 -3.29
CA LEU A 81 0.54 10.65 -3.50
C LEU A 81 1.26 10.35 -4.84
N GLU A 82 2.47 9.83 -4.76
CA GLU A 82 3.22 9.34 -5.92
C GLU A 82 2.98 7.84 -6.07
N VAL A 83 2.56 7.39 -7.25
CA VAL A 83 2.37 5.97 -7.57
C VAL A 83 3.25 5.60 -8.76
N THR A 84 4.11 4.60 -8.57
CA THR A 84 5.01 4.08 -9.59
C THR A 84 4.73 2.60 -9.80
N GLU A 85 4.40 2.20 -11.04
CA GLU A 85 4.32 0.80 -11.40
C GLU A 85 5.71 0.15 -11.39
N VAL A 86 5.80 -1.03 -10.81
CA VAL A 86 7.04 -1.82 -10.73
C VAL A 86 6.97 -2.93 -11.78
N PRO A 87 7.77 -2.85 -12.86
CA PRO A 87 7.73 -3.87 -13.90
C PRO A 87 8.30 -5.21 -13.39
N PRO A 88 7.89 -6.35 -13.97
CA PRO A 88 8.51 -7.64 -13.69
C PRO A 88 10.02 -7.66 -13.99
N PRO A 89 10.82 -8.49 -13.28
CA PRO A 89 10.40 -9.40 -12.21
C PRO A 89 10.26 -8.67 -10.85
N PHE A 90 9.21 -9.01 -10.12
CA PHE A 90 8.95 -8.50 -8.77
C PHE A 90 8.99 -9.65 -7.74
N LEU A 91 9.33 -9.31 -6.50
CA LEU A 91 9.20 -10.24 -5.37
C LEU A 91 7.71 -10.50 -5.10
N ARG A 92 7.35 -11.76 -4.85
CA ARG A 92 6.00 -12.11 -4.38
C ARG A 92 5.92 -11.86 -2.88
N PHE A 93 4.84 -11.23 -2.46
CA PHE A 93 4.53 -11.02 -1.04
C PHE A 93 3.29 -11.85 -0.70
N ASP A 94 3.42 -12.67 0.34
CA ASP A 94 2.30 -13.50 0.82
C ASP A 94 1.42 -12.75 1.84
N ILE A 95 1.98 -11.72 2.47
CA ILE A 95 1.33 -10.92 3.52
C ILE A 95 1.62 -9.44 3.31
N PHE A 96 0.83 -8.59 3.97
CA PHE A 96 1.10 -7.16 4.07
C PHE A 96 1.70 -6.81 5.43
N GLU A 97 2.94 -6.33 5.44
CA GLU A 97 3.70 -6.11 6.68
C GLU A 97 4.04 -4.64 6.94
N ARG A 98 4.25 -4.35 8.23
CA ARG A 98 4.78 -3.06 8.66
C ARG A 98 6.27 -3.18 8.90
N LEU A 99 7.07 -2.44 8.15
CA LEU A 99 8.52 -2.40 8.32
C LEU A 99 8.97 -1.31 9.32
N PRO A 100 10.15 -1.49 9.95
CA PRO A 100 10.76 -0.45 10.78
C PRO A 100 11.01 0.82 9.97
N THR A 101 11.01 1.97 10.63
CA THR A 101 11.30 3.27 10.02
C THR A 101 12.71 3.25 9.41
N LEU A 102 12.85 3.77 8.18
CA LEU A 102 14.14 3.91 7.48
C LEU A 102 14.53 5.37 7.33
#